data_AF-A0A246F2Z3-F1
#
_entry.id   AF-A0A246F2Z3-F1
#
_cell.length_a   1.000
_cell.length_b   1.000
_cell.length_c   1.000
_cell.angle_alpha   90.00
_cell.angle_beta   90.00
_cell.angle_gamma   90.00
#
_symmetry.space_group_name_H-M   'P 1'
#
loop_
_entity.id
_entity.type
_entity.pdbx_description
1 polymer ?
#
loop_
_entity_poly.entity_id
_entity_poly.type
_entity_poly.pdbx_seq_one_letter_code
_entity_poly.pdbx_strand_id
1 'polypeptide(L)'
;MLDGVIEKMGLKNDAALSRVMEVAPPVISKVRHRRLPVGASLLIRLHEVSGLSIAELRQLMGDRRQKFRASDTYGRPPAQMNMGSQGMSNQA
;
A
#
# COMPACT_ATOMS: atom_id res chain seq x y z
N MET A 1 9.00 -3.89 11.69
CA MET A 1 8.95 -4.24 10.24
C MET A 1 9.70 -3.21 9.40
N LEU A 2 9.43 -1.92 9.57
CA LEU A 2 10.18 -0.87 8.84
C LEU A 2 11.48 -0.45 9.54
N ASP A 3 11.81 -1.07 10.68
CA ASP A 3 12.95 -0.71 11.52
C ASP A 3 14.28 -0.82 10.76
N GLY A 4 14.48 -1.92 10.01
CA GLY A 4 15.69 -2.10 9.21
C GLY A 4 15.83 -1.08 8.07
N VAL A 5 14.71 -0.58 7.53
CA VAL A 5 14.74 0.49 6.51
C VAL A 5 15.10 1.82 7.16
N ILE A 6 14.50 2.15 8.31
CA ILE A 6 14.79 3.36 9.07
C ILE A 6 16.26 3.42 9.48
N GLU A 7 16.79 2.30 9.97
CA GLU A 7 18.19 2.16 10.35
C GLU A 7 19.12 2.35 9.14
N LYS A 8 18.84 1.68 8.01
CA LYS A 8 19.65 1.79 6.79
C LYS A 8 19.63 3.20 6.19
N MET A 9 18.53 3.91 6.32
CA MET A 9 18.40 5.30 5.84
C MET A 9 18.87 6.35 6.86
N GLY A 10 19.34 5.94 8.05
CA GLY A 10 19.78 6.87 9.10
C GLY A 10 18.65 7.75 9.64
N LEU A 11 17.41 7.29 9.58
CA LEU A 11 16.24 8.06 9.98
C LEU A 11 15.97 7.89 11.48
N LYS A 12 15.50 8.97 12.11
CA LYS A 12 15.21 8.97 13.56
C LYS A 12 13.94 8.22 13.91
N ASN A 13 12.91 8.26 13.05
CA ASN A 13 11.59 7.69 13.32
C ASN A 13 10.70 7.59 12.07
N ASP A 14 9.50 7.03 12.25
CA ASP A 14 8.47 6.88 11.23
C ASP A 14 8.01 8.22 10.62
N ALA A 15 8.06 9.33 11.36
CA ALA A 15 7.70 10.64 10.83
C ALA A 15 8.79 11.21 9.90
N ALA A 16 10.06 10.90 10.13
CA ALA A 16 11.13 11.20 9.19
C ALA A 16 10.95 10.36 7.92
N LEU A 17 10.65 9.07 8.07
CA LEU A 17 10.35 8.17 6.96
C LEU A 17 9.17 8.67 6.12
N SER A 18 8.08 9.09 6.75
CA SER A 18 6.89 9.57 6.04
C SER A 18 7.19 10.78 5.15
N ARG A 19 8.07 11.69 5.59
CA ARG A 19 8.48 12.87 4.82
C ARG A 19 9.34 12.48 3.61
N VAL A 20 10.35 11.66 3.83
CA VAL A 20 11.25 11.21 2.74
C VAL A 20 10.49 10.39 1.70
N MET A 21 9.54 9.58 2.14
CA MET A 21 8.70 8.79 1.23
C MET A 21 7.58 9.58 0.57
N GLU A 22 7.31 10.82 1.00
CA GLU A 22 6.14 11.62 0.59
C GLU A 22 4.80 10.89 0.84
N VAL A 23 4.74 10.17 1.96
CA VAL A 23 3.59 9.37 2.37
C VAL A 23 3.02 9.94 3.65
N ALA A 24 1.69 9.99 3.77
CA ALA A 24 1.05 10.49 4.98
C ALA A 24 1.41 9.62 6.20
N PRO A 25 1.68 10.21 7.39
CA PRO A 25 1.99 9.46 8.61
C PRO A 25 1.02 8.32 8.95
N PRO A 26 -0.31 8.44 8.74
CA PRO A 26 -1.25 7.35 8.99
C PRO A 26 -1.00 6.11 8.13
N VAL A 27 -0.46 6.25 6.92
CA VAL A 27 -0.14 5.11 6.04
C VAL A 27 1.04 4.34 6.62
N ILE A 28 2.11 5.05 7.01
CA ILE A 28 3.26 4.44 7.68
C ILE A 28 2.83 3.73 8.96
N SER A 29 2.02 4.39 9.80
CA SER A 29 1.47 3.78 11.01
C SER A 29 0.69 2.49 10.72
N LYS A 30 -0.19 2.49 9.72
CA LYS A 30 -0.93 1.27 9.33
C LYS A 30 -0.01 0.15 8.84
N VAL A 31 1.06 0.48 8.11
CA VAL A 31 2.07 -0.50 7.67
C VAL A 31 2.83 -1.07 8.88
N ARG A 32 3.30 -0.21 9.80
CA ARG A 32 4.02 -0.61 11.02
C ARG A 32 3.22 -1.60 11.86
N HIS A 33 1.92 -1.33 12.01
CA HIS A 33 0.99 -2.17 12.78
C HIS A 33 0.37 -3.32 11.96
N ARG A 34 0.89 -3.60 10.75
CA ARG A 34 0.41 -4.68 9.86
C ARG A 34 -1.08 -4.59 9.50
N ARG A 35 -1.66 -3.39 9.59
CA ARG A 35 -3.05 -3.08 9.19
C ARG A 35 -3.16 -2.71 7.71
N LEU A 36 -2.04 -2.39 7.06
CA LEU A 36 -1.94 -2.14 5.64
C LEU A 36 -0.74 -2.92 5.07
N PRO A 37 -0.93 -3.83 4.12
CA PRO A 37 0.19 -4.45 3.42
C PRO A 37 0.93 -3.41 2.57
N VAL A 38 2.24 -3.61 2.39
CA VAL A 38 3.09 -2.69 1.62
C VAL A 38 2.80 -2.85 0.13
N GLY A 39 1.93 -2.04 -0.46
CA GLY A 39 1.63 -2.13 -1.90
C GLY A 39 2.86 -2.07 -2.81
N ALA A 40 2.72 -2.48 -4.07
CA ALA A 40 3.80 -2.38 -5.06
C ALA A 40 4.28 -0.93 -5.22
N SER A 41 3.36 0.04 -5.22
CA SER A 41 3.67 1.47 -5.26
C SER A 41 4.56 1.92 -4.10
N LEU A 42 4.22 1.52 -2.86
CA LEU A 42 5.01 1.85 -1.68
C LEU A 42 6.40 1.21 -1.73
N LEU A 43 6.50 -0.01 -2.26
CA LEU A 43 7.76 -0.72 -2.41
C LEU A 43 8.67 -0.10 -3.48
N ILE A 44 8.09 0.34 -4.60
CA ILE A 44 8.81 1.09 -5.64
C ILE A 44 9.32 2.40 -5.06
N ARG A 45 8.46 3.13 -4.31
CA ARG A 45 8.89 4.38 -3.67
C ARG A 45 10.03 4.17 -2.70
N LEU A 46 9.97 3.11 -1.88
CA LEU A 46 11.08 2.72 -0.99
C LEU A 46 12.38 2.46 -1.76
N HIS A 47 12.31 1.76 -2.89
CA HIS A 47 13.47 1.51 -3.75
C HIS A 47 14.10 2.82 -4.25
N GLU A 48 13.29 3.73 -4.77
CA GLU A 48 13.76 5.03 -5.29
C GLU A 48 14.43 5.88 -4.21
N VAL A 49 13.83 5.98 -3.02
CA VAL A 49 14.34 6.87 -1.96
C VAL A 49 15.50 6.29 -1.17
N SER A 50 15.57 4.96 -1.05
CA SER A 50 16.62 4.30 -0.27
C SER A 50 17.80 3.81 -1.12
N GLY A 51 17.62 3.67 -2.43
CA GLY A 51 18.59 3.04 -3.32
C GLY A 51 18.75 1.52 -3.11
N LEU A 52 18.03 0.93 -2.15
CA LEU A 52 18.09 -0.51 -1.86
C LEU A 52 17.32 -1.28 -2.93
N SER A 53 17.85 -2.44 -3.35
CA SER A 53 17.12 -3.30 -4.28
C SER A 53 15.79 -3.77 -3.68
N ILE A 54 14.82 -4.05 -4.56
CA ILE A 54 13.53 -4.62 -4.13
C ILE A 54 13.72 -5.92 -3.33
N ALA A 55 14.75 -6.71 -3.66
CA ALA A 55 15.08 -7.93 -2.93
C ALA A 55 15.52 -7.63 -1.50
N GLU A 56 16.43 -6.68 -1.29
CA GLU A 56 16.89 -6.27 0.04
C GLU A 56 15.76 -5.68 0.88
N LEU A 57 14.93 -4.82 0.29
CA LEU A 57 13.75 -4.26 0.96
C LEU A 57 12.81 -5.36 1.46
N ARG A 58 12.58 -6.40 0.64
CA ARG A 58 11.75 -7.55 1.05
C ARG A 58 12.37 -8.32 2.22
N GLN A 59 13.69 -8.51 2.21
CA GLN A 59 14.39 -9.16 3.32
C GLN A 59 14.29 -8.34 4.60
N LEU A 60 14.63 -7.04 4.55
CA LEU A 60 14.58 -6.14 5.70
C LEU A 60 13.18 -6.03 6.30
N MET A 61 12.15 -6.05 5.45
CA MET A 61 10.76 -5.95 5.86
C MET A 61 10.16 -7.30 6.25
N GLY A 62 10.87 -8.42 6.06
CA GLY A 62 10.30 -9.76 6.20
C GLY A 62 9.12 -10.02 5.26
N ASP A 63 9.06 -9.29 4.14
CA ASP A 63 7.98 -9.34 3.18
C ASP A 63 8.17 -10.53 2.23
N ARG A 64 7.44 -11.61 2.49
CA ARG A 64 7.50 -12.87 1.73
C ARG A 64 6.64 -12.89 0.47
N ARG A 65 6.15 -11.74 -0.04
CA ARG A 65 5.35 -11.67 -1.29
C ARG A 65 6.19 -11.87 -2.56
N GLN A 66 6.98 -12.94 -2.61
CA GLN A 66 7.79 -13.34 -3.77
C GLN A 66 6.98 -14.04 -4.87
N LYS A 67 5.76 -14.49 -4.59
CA LYS A 67 4.88 -15.12 -5.58
C LYS A 67 3.71 -14.19 -5.77
N PHE A 68 3.47 -13.74 -7.01
CA PHE A 68 2.33 -12.91 -7.40
C PHE A 68 1.06 -13.31 -6.62
N ARG A 69 0.77 -12.57 -5.55
CA ARG A 69 -0.56 -12.51 -4.99
C ARG A 69 -1.17 -11.29 -5.63
N ALA A 70 -1.63 -11.45 -6.87
CA ALA A 70 -2.71 -10.61 -7.37
C ALA A 70 -3.87 -10.85 -6.41
N SER A 71 -3.97 -10.05 -5.35
CA SER A 71 -5.18 -10.02 -4.55
C SER A 71 -6.19 -9.24 -5.38
N ASP A 72 -7.21 -9.93 -5.87
CA ASP A 72 -8.31 -9.42 -6.70
C ASP A 72 -9.13 -8.28 -6.06
N THR A 73 -8.72 -7.83 -4.86
CA THR A 73 -9.44 -6.87 -4.02
C THR A 73 -9.09 -5.41 -4.33
N TYR A 74 -7.96 -5.12 -4.98
CA TYR A 74 -7.52 -3.72 -5.23
C TYR A 74 -7.58 -3.28 -6.70
N GLY A 75 -8.37 -3.97 -7.53
CA GLY A 75 -8.60 -3.60 -8.94
C GLY A 75 -10.02 -3.82 -9.43
N ARG A 76 -10.96 -4.26 -8.57
CA ARG A 76 -12.36 -4.40 -8.98
C ARG A 76 -13.02 -3.01 -8.88
N PRO A 77 -13.48 -2.39 -9.99
CA PRO A 77 -14.35 -1.22 -9.90
C PRO A 77 -15.55 -1.59 -9.03
N PRO A 78 -16.14 -0.66 -8.23
CA PRO A 78 -17.35 -0.97 -7.49
C PRO A 78 -18.36 -1.53 -8.50
N ALA A 79 -18.78 -2.78 -8.30
CA ALA A 79 -19.76 -3.42 -9.17
C ALA A 79 -20.95 -2.46 -9.26
N GLN A 80 -21.25 -2.01 -10.49
CA GLN A 80 -22.34 -1.09 -10.77
C GLN A 80 -23.57 -1.53 -9.97
N MET A 81 -23.95 -0.75 -8.97
CA MET A 81 -25.25 -0.86 -8.32
C MET A 81 -26.28 -0.55 -9.38
N ASN A 82 -26.87 -1.62 -9.93
CA ASN A 82 -27.99 -1.55 -10.85
C ASN A 82 -29.17 -0.89 -10.12
N MET A 83 -29.27 0.44 -10.21
CA MET A 83 -30.49 1.16 -9.83
C MET A 83 -31.53 0.80 -10.88
N GLY A 84 -32.34 -0.20 -10.54
CA GLY A 84 -33.45 -0.67 -11.36
C GLY A 84 -34.36 0.49 -11.74
N SER A 85 -34.42 0.75 -13.05
CA SER A 85 -35.50 1.48 -13.68
C SER A 85 -36.79 0.68 -13.50
N GLN A 86 -37.62 1.00 -12.50
CA GLN A 86 -39.03 0.65 -12.55
C GLN A 86 -39.78 1.77 -13.24
N GLY A 87 -40.20 1.46 -14.46
CA GLY A 87 -40.94 2.34 -15.34
C GLY A 87 -42.28 2.75 -14.74
N MET A 88 -42.60 4.02 -14.99
CA MET A 88 -43.94 4.57 -14.81
C MET A 88 -44.90 3.82 -15.74
N SER A 89 -45.67 2.89 -15.19
CA SER A 89 -46.89 2.39 -15.82
C SER A 89 -48.03 3.36 -15.48
N ASN A 90 -48.24 4.34 -16.37
CA ASN A 90 -49.48 5.10 -16.44
C ASN A 90 -50.37 4.39 -17.47
N GLN A 91 -51.47 3.78 -17.03
CA GLN A 91 -52.53 3.31 -17.92
C GLN A 91 -53.86 3.93 -17.46
N ALA A 92 -54.44 4.64 -18.44
CA ALA A 92 -55.84 5.00 -18.71
C ALA A 92 -56.82 5.17 -17.54
#